data_AF-A0A2D7XR73-F1
#
_entry.id   AF-A0A2D7XR73-F1
#
_cell.length_a   1.000
_cell.length_b   1.000
_cell.length_c   1.000
_cell.angle_alpha   90.00
_cell.angle_beta   90.00
_cell.angle_gamma   90.00
#
_symmetry.space_group_name_H-M   'P 1'
#
loop_
_entity.id
_entity.type
_entity.pdbx_description
1 polymer ?
#
loop_
_entity_poly.entity_id
_entity_poly.type
_entity_poly.pdbx_seq_one_letter_code
_entity_poly.pdbx_strand_id
1 'polypeptide(L)'
;MIVFTPSELDQIDALWRACPMGHVWTGWARPGDRDDEIWIFRKKANWRRFRLCKSRTSFYLYDEKRRVVAKAGALEDLLAHVDAIPGLNERLPLD
;
A
#
# COMPACT_ATOMS: atom_id res chain seq x y z
N MET A 1 11.74 12.04 3.74
CA MET A 1 10.43 11.38 3.98
C MET A 1 9.83 12.01 5.23
N ILE A 2 8.51 12.02 5.36
CA ILE A 2 7.82 12.66 6.49
C ILE A 2 7.14 11.58 7.31
N VAL A 3 7.20 11.73 8.63
CA VAL A 3 6.53 10.86 9.60
C VAL A 3 5.01 10.94 9.46
N PHE A 4 4.34 9.78 9.36
CA PHE A 4 2.88 9.68 9.37
C PHE A 4 2.33 10.16 10.71
N THR A 5 1.39 11.10 10.64
CA THR A 5 0.69 11.56 11.83
C THR A 5 -0.35 10.51 12.23
N PRO A 6 -0.74 10.43 13.51
CA PRO A 6 -1.77 9.50 13.96
C PRO A 6 -3.10 9.69 13.22
N SER A 7 -3.44 10.91 12.80
CA SER A 7 -4.63 11.19 11.99
C SER A 7 -4.56 10.56 10.59
N GLU A 8 -3.38 10.53 9.96
CA GLU A 8 -3.20 9.83 8.68
C GLU A 8 -3.26 8.32 8.86
N LEU A 9 -2.72 7.78 9.96
CA LEU A 9 -2.84 6.35 10.27
C LEU A 9 -4.29 5.95 10.45
N ASP A 10 -5.09 6.78 11.12
CA ASP A 10 -6.53 6.57 11.28
C ASP A 10 -7.26 6.63 9.92
N GLN A 11 -6.89 7.57 9.04
CA GLN A 11 -7.41 7.61 7.67
C GLN A 11 -7.04 6.36 6.87
N ILE A 12 -5.80 5.87 6.99
CA ILE A 12 -5.37 4.62 6.35
C ILE A 12 -6.19 3.44 6.87
N ASP A 13 -6.40 3.35 8.18
CA ASP A 13 -7.19 2.30 8.80
C ASP A 13 -8.66 2.35 8.37
N ALA A 14 -9.26 3.54 8.35
CA ALA A 14 -10.63 3.77 7.90
C ALA A 14 -10.80 3.38 6.43
N LEU A 15 -9.87 3.79 5.56
CA LEU A 15 -9.85 3.40 4.15
C LEU A 15 -9.67 1.88 3.99
N TRP A 16 -8.83 1.26 4.83
CA TRP A 16 -8.63 -0.19 4.83
C TRP A 16 -9.90 -0.94 5.19
N ARG A 17 -10.60 -0.49 6.24
CA ARG A 17 -11.86 -1.07 6.70
C ARG A 17 -13.01 -0.81 5.73
N ALA A 18 -12.97 0.32 5.01
CA ALA A 18 -13.93 0.63 3.95
C ALA A 18 -13.71 -0.22 2.69
N CYS A 19 -12.57 -0.90 2.57
CA CYS A 19 -12.23 -1.72 1.41
C CYS A 19 -13.09 -3.02 1.40
N PRO A 20 -13.82 -3.32 0.31
CA PRO A 20 -14.65 -4.53 0.22
C PRO A 20 -13.88 -5.82 0.50
N MET A 21 -14.54 -6.85 1.08
CA MET A 21 -13.93 -8.16 1.39
C MET A 21 -13.30 -8.92 0.21
N GLY A 22 -13.56 -8.48 -1.03
CA GLY A 22 -12.93 -9.01 -2.24
C GLY A 22 -11.66 -8.29 -2.67
N HIS A 23 -11.32 -7.18 -2.00
CA HIS A 23 -10.15 -6.39 -2.31
C HIS A 23 -8.88 -7.13 -2.02
N VAL A 24 -7.91 -6.68 -2.78
CA VAL A 24 -6.60 -7.24 -2.88
C VAL A 24 -5.81 -7.09 -1.57
N TRP A 25 -6.14 -6.06 -0.80
CA TRP A 25 -5.47 -5.64 0.40
C TRP A 25 -5.90 -6.48 1.62
N THR A 26 -4.94 -6.98 2.39
CA THR A 26 -5.20 -7.80 3.59
C THR A 26 -4.98 -7.11 4.91
N GLY A 27 -4.12 -6.11 4.90
CA GLY A 27 -3.75 -5.41 6.11
C GLY A 27 -2.57 -4.51 5.84
N TRP A 28 -2.31 -3.64 6.80
CA TRP A 28 -1.15 -2.78 6.84
C TRP A 28 -0.50 -2.93 8.22
N ALA A 29 0.80 -2.67 8.31
CA ALA A 29 1.54 -2.64 9.55
C ALA A 29 2.60 -1.55 9.48
N ARG A 30 2.99 -0.99 10.61
CA ARG A 30 4.09 -0.04 10.69
C ARG A 30 5.34 -0.74 11.25
N PRO A 31 6.49 -0.70 10.57
CA PRO A 31 7.75 -1.06 11.21
C PRO A 31 8.10 0.06 12.18
N GLY A 32 7.92 -0.18 13.48
CA GLY A 32 8.04 0.85 14.53
C GLY A 32 9.41 1.52 14.70
N ASP A 33 10.36 1.30 13.79
CA ASP A 33 11.70 1.89 13.78
C ASP A 33 11.73 3.25 13.09
N ARG A 34 10.82 3.48 12.13
CA ARG A 34 10.68 4.75 11.39
C ARG A 34 9.22 5.00 11.06
N ASP A 35 8.58 5.93 11.78
CA ASP A 35 7.18 6.32 11.53
C ASP A 35 6.97 7.02 10.16
N ASP A 36 7.99 7.09 9.30
CA ASP A 36 7.93 7.58 7.92
C ASP A 36 7.68 6.49 6.86
N GLU A 37 7.55 5.22 7.27
CA GLU A 37 7.15 4.13 6.37
C GLU A 37 6.02 3.26 6.96
N ILE A 38 5.14 2.79 6.07
CA ILE A 38 4.05 1.87 6.39
C ILE A 38 4.16 0.68 5.46
N TRP A 39 4.06 -0.52 6.00
CA TRP A 39 4.01 -1.75 5.23
C TRP A 39 2.58 -2.11 4.93
N ILE A 40 2.38 -2.57 3.72
CA ILE A 40 1.07 -2.92 3.24
C ILE A 40 1.10 -4.30 2.58
N PHE A 41 0.14 -5.13 2.93
CA PHE A 41 0.05 -6.54 2.56
C PHE A 41 -1.17 -6.81 1.67
N ARG A 42 -1.00 -7.76 0.75
CA ARG A 42 -2.01 -8.20 -0.22
C ARG A 42 -2.39 -9.67 0.00
N LYS A 43 -3.69 -10.05 -0.02
CA LYS A 43 -4.16 -11.44 -0.34
C LYS A 43 -4.83 -11.44 -1.70
N LYS A 44 -4.27 -12.27 -2.56
CA LYS A 44 -4.95 -13.23 -3.45
C LYS A 44 -3.80 -13.81 -4.27
N ALA A 45 -3.46 -15.07 -4.03
CA ALA A 45 -2.44 -15.87 -4.70
C ALA A 45 -0.94 -15.47 -4.56
N ASN A 46 -0.58 -14.20 -4.39
CA ASN A 46 0.83 -13.78 -4.19
C ASN A 46 0.95 -12.77 -3.04
N TRP A 47 1.48 -13.23 -1.90
CA TRP A 47 1.81 -12.34 -0.80
C TRP A 47 2.94 -11.41 -1.24
N ARG A 48 2.64 -10.12 -1.42
CA ARG A 48 3.64 -9.08 -1.63
C ARG A 48 3.53 -8.02 -0.55
N ARG A 49 4.69 -7.54 -0.11
CA ARG A 49 4.83 -6.43 0.82
C ARG A 49 5.19 -5.17 0.06
N PHE A 50 4.40 -4.14 0.26
CA PHE A 50 4.66 -2.81 -0.26
C PHE A 50 5.04 -1.89 0.89
N ARG A 51 6.01 -1.00 0.67
CA ARG A 51 6.41 0.05 1.60
C ARG A 51 5.83 1.36 1.10
N LEU A 52 4.82 1.85 1.79
CA LEU A 52 4.28 3.18 1.61
C LEU A 52 5.13 4.18 2.37
N CYS A 53 5.65 5.18 1.66
CA CYS A 53 6.32 6.33 2.25
C CYS A 53 5.61 7.59 1.80
N LYS A 54 5.56 8.61 2.65
CA LYS A 54 5.02 9.91 2.27
C LYS A 54 6.08 11.00 2.16
N SER A 55 5.77 11.97 1.32
CA SER A 55 6.44 13.26 1.17
C SER A 55 5.45 14.40 1.41
N ARG A 56 5.92 15.66 1.38
CA ARG A 56 5.11 16.84 1.73
C ARG A 56 3.80 16.97 0.94
N THR A 57 3.77 16.46 -0.28
CA THR A 57 2.66 16.66 -1.23
C THR A 57 2.26 15.38 -1.94
N SER A 58 2.88 14.23 -1.63
CA SER A 58 2.63 12.98 -2.34
C SER A 58 3.02 11.76 -1.53
N PHE A 59 2.31 10.68 -1.78
CA PHE A 59 2.56 9.33 -1.29
C PHE A 59 3.26 8.50 -2.37
N TYR A 60 4.20 7.67 -1.95
CA TYR A 60 5.00 6.80 -2.80
C TYR A 60 4.86 5.38 -2.28
N LEU A 61 4.45 4.46 -3.15
CA LEU A 61 4.44 3.04 -2.86
C LEU A 61 5.66 2.40 -3.50
N TYR A 62 6.43 1.71 -2.67
CA TYR A 62 7.57 0.90 -3.09
C TYR A 62 7.22 -0.58 -2.98
N ASP A 63 7.65 -1.37 -3.94
CA ASP A 63 7.64 -2.83 -3.83
C ASP A 63 8.86 -3.33 -3.01
N GLU A 64 8.92 -4.62 -2.71
CA GLU A 64 10.02 -5.25 -1.96
C GLU A 64 11.39 -5.04 -2.63
N LYS A 65 11.42 -4.92 -3.95
CA LYS A 65 12.63 -4.57 -4.72
C LYS A 65 13.01 -3.08 -4.66
N ARG A 66 12.38 -2.28 -3.78
CA ARG A 66 12.50 -0.81 -3.69
C ARG A 66 12.17 -0.07 -4.99
N ARG A 67 11.38 -0.68 -5.88
CA ARG A 67 10.88 -0.02 -7.08
C ARG A 67 9.63 0.78 -6.74
N VAL A 68 9.55 2.03 -7.19
CA VAL A 68 8.33 2.83 -7.10
C VAL A 68 7.30 2.19 -8.02
N VAL A 69 6.22 1.68 -7.44
CA VAL A 69 5.13 1.04 -8.17
C VAL A 69 3.92 1.96 -8.32
N ALA A 70 3.75 2.89 -7.38
CA ALA A 70 2.70 3.90 -7.46
C ALA A 70 3.17 5.20 -6.80
N LYS A 71 2.68 6.32 -7.32
CA LYS A 71 2.81 7.65 -6.73
C LYS A 71 1.45 8.32 -6.84
N ALA A 72 0.97 8.90 -5.74
CA ALA A 72 -0.30 9.61 -5.72
C ALA A 72 -0.22 10.85 -4.81
N GLY A 73 -1.05 11.85 -5.08
CA GLY A 73 -1.22 13.01 -4.18
C GLY A 73 -2.03 12.67 -2.93
N ALA A 74 -2.96 11.72 -3.05
CA ALA A 74 -3.85 11.27 -1.98
C ALA A 74 -3.75 9.76 -1.77
N LEU A 75 -4.12 9.32 -0.57
CA LEU A 75 -4.15 7.91 -0.19
C LEU A 75 -5.19 7.11 -0.98
N GLU A 76 -6.36 7.69 -1.26
CA GLU A 76 -7.41 7.08 -2.07
C GLU A 76 -6.94 6.81 -3.51
N ASP A 77 -6.30 7.80 -4.14
CA ASP A 77 -5.67 7.65 -5.45
C ASP A 77 -4.58 6.59 -5.44
N LEU A 78 -3.79 6.52 -4.36
CA LEU A 78 -2.77 5.49 -4.20
C LEU A 78 -3.42 4.10 -4.22
N LEU A 79 -4.49 3.91 -3.46
CA LEU A 79 -5.21 2.64 -3.38
C LEU A 79 -5.76 2.23 -4.75
N ALA A 80 -6.34 3.18 -5.50
CA ALA A 80 -6.80 2.97 -6.87
C ALA A 80 -5.64 2.59 -7.81
N HIS A 81 -4.48 3.25 -7.69
CA HIS A 81 -3.31 2.95 -8.50
C HIS A 81 -2.75 1.56 -8.21
N VAL A 82 -2.77 1.10 -6.95
CA VAL A 82 -2.33 -0.26 -6.60
C VAL A 82 -3.27 -1.32 -7.14
N ASP A 83 -4.57 -1.07 -7.12
CA ASP A 83 -5.58 -1.95 -7.74
C ASP A 83 -5.35 -2.03 -9.27
N ALA A 84 -5.01 -0.89 -9.87
CA ALA A 84 -4.78 -0.75 -11.31
C ALA A 84 -3.45 -1.32 -11.83
N ILE A 85 -2.52 -1.82 -10.99
CA ILE A 85 -1.23 -2.38 -11.45
C ILE A 85 -1.49 -3.66 -12.27
N PRO A 86 -1.41 -3.60 -13.62
CA PRO A 86 -1.64 -4.76 -14.47
C PRO A 86 -0.37 -5.63 -14.41
N GLY A 87 -0.53 -6.94 -14.18
CA GLY A 87 0.58 -7.88 -14.00
C GLY A 87 0.78 -8.40 -12.57
N LEU A 88 -0.02 -7.94 -11.62
CA LEU A 88 -0.11 -8.50 -10.26
C LEU A 88 -1.35 -9.42 -10.08
N ASN A 89 -2.23 -9.42 -11.09
CA ASN A 89 -3.36 -10.32 -11.26
C ASN A 89 -3.07 -11.42 -12.31
N GLU A 90 -1.85 -11.46 -12.85
CA GLU A 90 -1.42 -12.58 -13.66
C GLU A 90 -1.31 -13.78 -12.73
N ARG A 91 -2.32 -14.65 -12.81
CA ARG A 91 -2.30 -15.99 -12.27
C ARG A 91 -1.00 -16.61 -12.77
N LEU A 92 0.02 -16.68 -11.91
CA LEU A 92 1.19 -17.51 -12.17
C LEU A 92 0.64 -18.88 -12.59
N PRO A 93 0.98 -19.40 -13.78
CA PRO A 93 0.61 -20.76 -14.12
C PRO A 93 1.18 -21.66 -13.03
N LEU A 94 0.30 -22.44 -12.41
CA LEU A 94 0.68 -23.55 -11.55
C LEU A 94 1.36 -24.55 -12.48
N ASP A 95 2.69 -24.66 -12.38
CA ASP A 95 3.43 -25.83 -12.84
C ASP A 95 3.34 -26.91 -11.75
#